data_AF-I3UZJ1-F1
#
_entry.id   AF-I3UZJ1-F1
#
_cell.length_a   1.000
_cell.length_b   1.000
_cell.length_c   1.000
_cell.angle_alpha   90.00
_cell.angle_beta   90.00
_cell.angle_gamma   90.00
#
_symmetry.space_group_name_H-M   'P 1'
#
loop_
_entity.id
_entity.type
_entity.pdbx_description
1 polymer ?
#
loop_
_entity_poly.entity_id
_entity_poly.type
_entity_poly.pdbx_seq_one_letter_code
_entity_poly.pdbx_strand_id
1 'polypeptide(L)'
;MGTVRNFLTTIKNSEQALELFKDGGEVAIDSVLEDSGVDGLLEDIPILNIAVSLYKMGNKVSAYFFAKNMLAFLCEIDKVPNQKRIEFLNDNCADDAGIENVGEVALMILDKLDHPKLAAMLGRAFAFLTLGMITKYSFDIYAHTIKIMNPYLQQQLKQCYQFKGMIGVDAPAAQILANYGLLKVGYKLNRSGDTSDMPLSIDTTSFGEMFYSRIVIGSDTY
;
A
#
# COMPACT_ATOMS: atom_id res chain seq x y z
N MET A 1 16.60 -8.73 11.08
CA MET A 1 16.24 -9.97 10.34
C MET A 1 15.00 -10.68 10.88
N GLY A 2 14.82 -10.92 12.18
CA GLY A 2 13.64 -11.64 12.71
C GLY A 2 12.28 -11.03 12.32
N THR A 3 12.14 -9.71 12.45
CA THR A 3 10.90 -8.97 12.12
C THR A 3 10.47 -9.14 10.66
N VAL A 4 11.40 -9.03 9.71
CA VAL A 4 11.08 -9.19 8.29
C VAL A 4 10.69 -10.63 7.99
N ARG A 5 11.36 -11.62 8.58
CA ARG A 5 10.97 -13.03 8.42
C ARG A 5 9.57 -13.30 8.97
N ASN A 6 9.23 -12.75 10.14
CA ASN A 6 7.88 -12.85 10.70
C ASN A 6 6.82 -12.25 9.77
N PHE A 7 7.13 -11.13 9.13
CA PHE A 7 6.26 -10.51 8.12
C PHE A 7 6.08 -11.41 6.90
N LEU A 8 7.17 -11.97 6.35
CA LEU A 8 7.09 -12.89 5.21
C LEU A 8 6.31 -14.17 5.54
N THR A 9 6.50 -14.74 6.72
CA THR A 9 5.71 -15.88 7.20
C THR A 9 4.23 -15.51 7.32
N THR A 10 3.93 -14.31 7.81
CA THR A 10 2.55 -13.82 7.90
C THR A 10 1.90 -13.67 6.51
N ILE A 11 2.64 -13.22 5.49
CA ILE A 11 2.13 -13.15 4.11
C ILE A 11 1.77 -14.56 3.58
N LYS A 12 2.58 -15.57 3.90
CA LYS A 12 2.31 -16.97 3.53
C LYS A 12 1.03 -17.50 4.19
N ASN A 13 0.73 -17.05 5.40
CA ASN A 13 -0.39 -17.50 6.23
C ASN A 13 -1.48 -16.41 6.40
N SER A 14 -1.74 -15.59 5.37
CA SER A 14 -2.70 -14.48 5.52
C SER A 14 -4.13 -14.94 5.74
N GLU A 15 -4.50 -16.13 5.28
CA GLU A 15 -5.87 -16.65 5.38
C GLU A 15 -6.25 -16.83 6.86
N GLN A 16 -5.35 -17.48 7.61
CA GLN A 16 -5.43 -17.62 9.06
C GLN A 16 -5.51 -16.25 9.72
N ALA A 17 -4.69 -15.30 9.25
CA ALA A 17 -4.73 -13.94 9.79
C ALA A 17 -6.11 -13.29 9.63
N LEU A 18 -6.74 -13.42 8.46
CA LEU A 18 -8.02 -12.76 8.19
C LEU A 18 -9.21 -13.43 8.85
N GLU A 19 -9.24 -14.77 8.95
CA GLU A 19 -10.31 -15.46 9.67
C GLU A 19 -10.49 -14.93 11.10
N LEU A 20 -9.39 -14.53 11.73
CA LEU A 20 -9.38 -14.00 13.09
C LEU A 20 -9.99 -12.61 13.22
N PHE A 21 -9.96 -11.81 12.15
CA PHE A 21 -10.50 -10.46 12.14
C PHE A 21 -11.86 -10.33 11.43
N LYS A 22 -12.27 -11.34 10.63
CA LYS A 22 -13.55 -11.37 9.91
C LYS A 22 -14.76 -11.28 10.84
N ASP A 23 -14.68 -11.88 12.03
CA ASP A 23 -15.81 -11.97 12.96
C ASP A 23 -15.87 -10.83 13.99
N GLY A 24 -14.79 -10.04 14.14
CA GLY A 24 -14.66 -9.11 15.27
C GLY A 24 -14.16 -7.70 14.94
N GLY A 25 -13.73 -7.39 13.70
CA GLY A 25 -13.31 -6.02 13.33
C GLY A 25 -12.34 -5.37 14.33
N GLU A 26 -12.72 -4.21 14.89
CA GLU A 26 -11.93 -3.51 15.92
C GLU A 26 -11.87 -4.27 17.26
N VAL A 27 -12.94 -4.99 17.62
CA VAL A 27 -12.99 -5.79 18.86
C VAL A 27 -11.98 -6.94 18.80
N ALA A 28 -11.76 -7.53 17.62
CA ALA A 28 -10.73 -8.55 17.43
C ALA A 28 -9.31 -7.96 17.59
N ILE A 29 -9.06 -6.74 17.09
CA ILE A 29 -7.77 -6.06 17.28
C ILE A 29 -7.51 -5.81 18.76
N ASP A 30 -8.49 -5.26 19.49
CA ASP A 30 -8.34 -5.00 20.92
C ASP A 30 -8.12 -6.29 21.71
N SER A 31 -8.86 -7.36 21.38
CA SER A 31 -8.72 -8.68 22.01
C SER A 31 -7.33 -9.30 21.79
N VAL A 32 -6.77 -9.18 20.59
CA VAL A 32 -5.41 -9.65 20.27
C VAL A 32 -4.35 -8.84 21.02
N LEU A 33 -4.53 -7.52 21.14
CA LEU A 33 -3.54 -6.62 21.75
C LEU A 33 -3.54 -6.67 23.28
N GLU A 34 -4.70 -6.90 23.91
CA GLU A 34 -4.86 -6.95 25.37
C GLU A 34 -4.42 -8.26 26.01
N ASP A 35 -3.76 -9.15 25.25
CA ASP A 35 -3.17 -10.40 25.74
C ASP A 35 -4.19 -11.33 26.41
N SER A 36 -5.48 -11.12 26.15
CA SER A 36 -6.58 -12.01 26.56
C SER A 36 -6.72 -13.21 25.62
N GLY A 37 -5.57 -13.64 25.06
CA GLY A 37 -5.46 -14.45 23.87
C GLY A 37 -6.38 -15.67 23.85
N VAL A 38 -6.93 -15.97 22.67
CA VAL A 38 -7.27 -17.34 22.34
C VAL A 38 -5.91 -18.05 22.16
N ASP A 39 -5.62 -19.03 23.02
CA ASP A 39 -4.36 -19.78 22.97
C ASP A 39 -4.06 -20.28 21.54
N GLY A 40 -2.84 -20.05 21.05
CA GLY A 40 -2.37 -20.46 19.71
C GLY A 40 -2.44 -19.40 18.59
N LEU A 41 -3.23 -18.32 18.74
CA LEU A 41 -3.44 -17.32 17.68
C LEU A 41 -2.21 -16.56 17.20
N LEU A 42 -1.35 -16.19 18.14
CA LEU A 42 -0.17 -15.37 17.91
C LEU A 42 0.99 -16.16 17.28
N GLU A 43 0.91 -17.49 17.29
CA GLU A 43 1.87 -18.38 16.63
C GLU A 43 1.65 -18.37 15.11
N ASP A 44 0.40 -18.28 14.66
CA ASP A 44 0.03 -18.32 13.24
C ASP A 44 0.28 -16.99 12.50
N ILE A 45 0.31 -15.87 13.23
CA ILE A 45 0.57 -14.52 12.69
C ILE A 45 1.78 -13.86 13.40
N PRO A 46 3.02 -14.32 13.12
CA PRO A 46 4.20 -13.91 13.89
C PRO A 46 4.47 -12.41 13.92
N ILE A 47 4.02 -11.66 12.91
CA ILE A 47 4.23 -10.21 12.87
C ILE A 47 3.37 -9.45 13.89
N LEU A 48 2.23 -9.99 14.32
CA LEU A 48 1.36 -9.36 15.31
C LEU A 48 1.93 -9.48 16.74
N ASN A 49 2.84 -10.42 17.00
CA ASN A 49 3.61 -10.44 18.25
C ASN A 49 4.36 -9.14 18.51
N ILE A 50 4.75 -8.43 17.44
CA ILE A 50 5.39 -7.12 17.55
C ILE A 50 4.38 -6.09 18.04
N ALA A 51 3.15 -6.10 17.51
CA ALA A 51 2.08 -5.22 17.95
C ALA A 51 1.74 -5.46 19.44
N VAL A 52 1.61 -6.71 19.85
CA VAL A 52 1.38 -7.09 21.26
C VAL A 52 2.53 -6.64 22.16
N SER A 53 3.77 -6.82 21.71
CA SER A 53 4.96 -6.36 22.45
C SER A 53 4.96 -4.85 22.63
N LEU A 54 4.68 -4.09 21.55
CA LEU A 54 4.56 -2.63 21.61
C LEU A 54 3.43 -2.20 22.57
N TYR A 55 2.30 -2.90 22.55
CA TYR A 55 1.18 -2.63 23.44
C TYR A 55 1.57 -2.83 24.91
N LYS A 56 2.21 -3.95 25.25
CA LYS A 56 2.71 -4.26 26.61
C LYS A 56 3.76 -3.28 27.10
N MET A 57 4.56 -2.72 26.19
CA MET A 57 5.54 -1.67 26.50
C MET A 57 4.91 -0.27 26.71
N GLY A 58 3.58 -0.16 26.63
CA GLY A 58 2.86 1.11 26.81
C GLY A 58 2.68 1.93 25.53
N ASN A 59 3.19 1.47 24.38
CA ASN A 59 3.00 2.13 23.08
C ASN A 59 1.66 1.74 22.43
N LYS A 60 0.56 1.86 23.20
CA LYS A 60 -0.77 1.36 22.81
C LYS A 60 -1.27 1.92 21.49
N VAL A 61 -1.07 3.23 21.27
CA VAL A 61 -1.51 3.93 20.05
C VAL A 61 -0.80 3.37 18.82
N SER A 62 0.53 3.28 18.86
CA SER A 62 1.32 2.75 17.73
C SER A 62 1.01 1.27 17.47
N ALA A 63 0.86 0.46 18.53
CA ALA A 63 0.48 -0.94 18.40
C ALA A 63 -0.87 -1.12 17.70
N TYR A 64 -1.88 -0.34 18.11
CA TYR A 64 -3.21 -0.36 17.51
C TYR A 64 -3.19 0.00 16.02
N PHE A 65 -2.55 1.11 15.66
CA PHE A 65 -2.47 1.53 14.25
C PHE A 65 -1.63 0.57 13.40
N PHE A 66 -0.55 0.01 13.94
CA PHE A 66 0.24 -0.99 13.25
C PHE A 66 -0.59 -2.25 12.95
N ALA A 67 -1.32 -2.78 13.95
CA ALA A 67 -2.20 -3.94 13.76
C ALA A 67 -3.28 -3.66 12.70
N LYS A 68 -3.92 -2.49 12.77
CA LYS A 68 -4.96 -2.08 11.81
C LYS A 68 -4.43 -1.96 10.38
N ASN A 69 -3.24 -1.40 10.21
CA ASN A 69 -2.57 -1.29 8.92
C ASN A 69 -2.14 -2.66 8.39
N MET A 70 -1.55 -3.50 9.23
CA MET A 70 -1.16 -4.86 8.87
C MET A 70 -2.37 -5.67 8.39
N LEU A 71 -3.50 -5.58 9.09
CA LEU A 71 -4.73 -6.24 8.69
C LEU A 71 -5.22 -5.75 7.32
N ALA A 72 -5.29 -4.44 7.11
CA ALA A 72 -5.71 -3.88 5.84
C ALA A 72 -4.81 -4.28 4.67
N PHE A 73 -3.50 -4.39 4.91
CA PHE A 73 -2.54 -4.94 3.95
C PHE A 73 -2.83 -6.41 3.65
N LEU A 74 -2.99 -7.25 4.68
CA LEU A 74 -3.24 -8.69 4.54
C LEU A 74 -4.57 -8.98 3.85
N CYS A 75 -5.61 -8.17 4.07
CA CYS A 75 -6.89 -8.25 3.37
C CYS A 75 -6.73 -8.22 1.84
N GLU A 76 -5.80 -7.41 1.35
CA GLU A 76 -5.54 -7.31 -0.08
C GLU A 76 -4.57 -8.39 -0.56
N ILE A 77 -3.67 -8.91 0.28
CA ILE A 77 -2.79 -10.04 -0.05
C ILE A 77 -3.54 -11.36 -0.16
N ASP A 78 -4.55 -11.56 0.68
CA ASP A 78 -5.31 -12.81 0.76
C ASP A 78 -6.09 -13.15 -0.51
N LYS A 79 -6.45 -12.10 -1.28
CA LYS A 79 -7.05 -12.24 -2.61
C LYS A 79 -6.08 -12.88 -3.61
N VAL A 80 -4.77 -12.95 -3.33
CA VAL A 80 -3.79 -13.68 -4.13
C VAL A 80 -3.78 -15.16 -3.72
N PRO A 81 -3.87 -16.10 -4.67
CA PRO A 81 -3.80 -17.53 -4.35
C PRO A 81 -2.57 -17.88 -3.50
N ASN A 82 -2.76 -18.69 -2.44
CA ASN A 82 -1.70 -19.05 -1.50
C ASN A 82 -0.43 -19.55 -2.20
N GLN A 83 -0.59 -20.44 -3.18
CA GLN A 83 0.50 -21.00 -3.96
C GLN A 83 1.32 -19.91 -4.68
N LYS A 84 0.68 -18.87 -5.21
CA LYS A 84 1.36 -17.76 -5.89
C LYS A 84 2.17 -16.89 -4.92
N ARG A 85 1.66 -16.69 -3.70
CA ARG A 85 2.39 -16.01 -2.63
C ARG A 85 3.64 -16.77 -2.23
N ILE A 86 3.52 -18.10 -2.07
CA ILE A 86 4.65 -18.96 -1.72
C ILE A 86 5.70 -18.97 -2.83
N GLU A 87 5.29 -19.18 -4.08
CA GLU A 87 6.18 -19.14 -5.26
C GLU A 87 6.96 -17.83 -5.32
N PHE A 88 6.25 -16.70 -5.30
CA PHE A 88 6.87 -15.38 -5.36
C PHE A 88 7.91 -15.16 -4.25
N LEU A 89 7.58 -15.52 -3.01
CA LEU A 89 8.48 -15.33 -1.88
C LEU A 89 9.69 -16.28 -1.93
N ASN A 90 9.51 -17.50 -2.41
CA ASN A 90 10.63 -18.42 -2.59
C ASN A 90 11.57 -17.93 -3.71
N ASP A 91 11.02 -17.34 -4.78
CA ASP A 91 11.82 -16.87 -5.90
C ASP A 91 12.51 -15.53 -5.62
N ASN A 92 11.87 -14.64 -4.84
CA ASN A 92 12.32 -13.25 -4.64
C ASN A 92 12.85 -12.96 -3.24
N CYS A 93 12.69 -13.88 -2.28
CA CYS A 93 13.14 -13.73 -0.89
C CYS A 93 13.87 -14.99 -0.36
N ALA A 94 14.51 -15.77 -1.23
CA ALA A 94 15.29 -16.95 -0.84
C ALA A 94 16.60 -16.62 -0.10
N ASP A 95 17.19 -15.46 -0.40
CA ASP A 95 18.44 -14.99 0.19
C ASP A 95 18.25 -13.64 0.90
N ASP A 96 19.28 -13.21 1.63
CA ASP A 96 19.23 -11.98 2.41
C ASP A 96 19.02 -10.74 1.52
N ALA A 97 19.57 -10.74 0.29
CA ALA A 97 19.40 -9.64 -0.64
C ALA A 97 17.94 -9.51 -1.12
N GLY A 98 17.27 -10.62 -1.43
CA GLY A 98 15.86 -10.63 -1.78
C GLY A 98 14.96 -10.19 -0.62
N ILE A 99 15.25 -10.69 0.59
CA ILE A 99 14.54 -10.31 1.82
C ILE A 99 14.64 -8.80 2.05
N GLU A 100 15.83 -8.22 1.90
CA GLU A 100 16.07 -6.78 2.05
C GLU A 100 15.33 -5.97 0.96
N ASN A 101 15.45 -6.39 -0.31
CA ASN A 101 14.91 -5.62 -1.43
C ASN A 101 13.38 -5.63 -1.53
N VAL A 102 12.72 -6.70 -1.09
CA VAL A 102 11.25 -6.85 -1.20
C VAL A 102 10.57 -6.81 0.16
N GLY A 103 10.98 -7.68 1.07
CA GLY A 103 10.35 -7.84 2.38
C GLY A 103 10.54 -6.62 3.26
N GLU A 104 11.79 -6.15 3.40
CA GLU A 104 12.11 -5.02 4.26
C GLU A 104 11.55 -3.70 3.72
N VAL A 105 11.62 -3.47 2.41
CA VAL A 105 11.00 -2.29 1.77
C VAL A 105 9.49 -2.24 2.03
N ALA A 106 8.78 -3.35 1.81
CA ALA A 106 7.33 -3.40 2.03
C ALA A 106 6.98 -3.16 3.50
N LEU A 107 7.68 -3.82 4.43
CA LEU A 107 7.45 -3.67 5.87
C LEU A 107 7.80 -2.27 6.38
N MET A 108 8.91 -1.70 5.92
CA MET A 108 9.33 -0.34 6.28
C MET A 108 8.30 0.69 5.82
N ILE A 109 7.73 0.53 4.63
CA ILE A 109 6.70 1.45 4.14
C ILE A 109 5.43 1.27 4.97
N LEU A 110 4.98 0.03 5.19
CA LEU A 110 3.78 -0.28 6.00
C LEU A 110 3.85 0.32 7.41
N ASP A 111 4.99 0.23 8.07
CA ASP A 111 5.25 0.82 9.39
C ASP A 111 5.12 2.36 9.41
N LYS A 112 5.33 3.02 8.26
CA LYS A 112 5.22 4.48 8.12
C LYS A 112 3.85 4.97 7.65
N LEU A 113 2.93 4.07 7.31
CA LEU A 113 1.60 4.48 6.89
C LEU A 113 0.78 4.87 8.11
N ASP A 114 0.06 5.99 8.00
CA ASP A 114 -0.78 6.56 9.05
C ASP A 114 -2.25 6.13 8.95
N HIS A 115 -2.64 5.54 7.82
CA HIS A 115 -4.02 5.18 7.55
C HIS A 115 -4.17 3.78 6.91
N PRO A 116 -5.12 2.95 7.39
CA PRO A 116 -5.40 1.62 6.82
C PRO A 116 -5.73 1.62 5.32
N LYS A 117 -6.28 2.71 4.79
CA LYS A 117 -6.57 2.85 3.36
C LYS A 117 -5.28 2.83 2.53
N LEU A 118 -4.21 3.47 3.02
CA LEU A 118 -2.91 3.43 2.37
C LEU A 118 -2.28 2.04 2.50
N ALA A 119 -2.47 1.38 3.65
CA ALA A 119 -1.98 0.02 3.85
C ALA A 119 -2.66 -0.98 2.90
N ALA A 120 -3.97 -0.83 2.65
CA ALA A 120 -4.67 -1.57 1.62
C ALA A 120 -4.11 -1.27 0.22
N MET A 121 -3.86 0.01 -0.11
CA MET A 121 -3.21 0.36 -1.40
C MET A 121 -1.83 -0.30 -1.56
N LEU A 122 -1.03 -0.36 -0.49
CA LEU A 122 0.26 -1.06 -0.50
C LEU A 122 0.06 -2.58 -0.68
N GLY A 123 -0.94 -3.16 -0.02
CA GLY A 123 -1.33 -4.56 -0.19
C GLY A 123 -1.70 -4.89 -1.63
N ARG A 124 -2.50 -4.04 -2.30
CA ARG A 124 -2.80 -4.18 -3.73
C ARG A 124 -1.57 -4.11 -4.62
N ALA A 125 -0.66 -3.16 -4.35
CA ALA A 125 0.57 -3.03 -5.10
C ALA A 125 1.45 -4.28 -4.96
N PHE A 126 1.58 -4.80 -3.74
CA PHE A 126 2.34 -6.02 -3.46
C PHE A 126 1.66 -7.27 -4.05
N ALA A 127 0.34 -7.33 -4.05
CA ALA A 127 -0.42 -8.39 -4.71
C ALA A 127 -0.14 -8.43 -6.22
N PHE A 128 -0.15 -7.29 -6.91
CA PHE A 128 0.22 -7.25 -8.33
C PHE A 128 1.68 -7.58 -8.61
N LEU A 129 2.58 -7.21 -7.70
CA LEU A 129 3.98 -7.64 -7.79
C LEU A 129 4.07 -9.16 -7.68
N THR A 130 3.36 -9.75 -6.70
CA THR A 130 3.29 -11.20 -6.46
C THR A 130 2.75 -11.95 -7.67
N LEU A 131 1.75 -11.40 -8.34
CA LEU A 131 1.13 -11.96 -9.56
C LEU A 131 1.95 -11.70 -10.83
N GLY A 132 3.07 -10.98 -10.76
CA GLY A 132 3.88 -10.60 -11.92
C GLY A 132 3.19 -9.60 -12.86
N MET A 133 2.12 -8.94 -12.41
CA MET A 133 1.38 -7.93 -13.19
C MET A 133 2.09 -6.58 -13.24
N ILE A 134 2.96 -6.31 -12.27
CA ILE A 134 3.84 -5.14 -12.26
C ILE A 134 5.28 -5.56 -11.94
N THR A 135 6.24 -4.77 -12.41
CA THR A 135 7.67 -4.99 -12.10
C THR A 135 8.00 -4.45 -10.71
N LYS A 136 9.16 -4.86 -10.15
CA LYS A 136 9.69 -4.28 -8.92
C LYS A 136 9.87 -2.76 -9.00
N TYR A 137 10.35 -2.26 -10.14
CA TYR A 137 10.49 -0.83 -10.39
C TYR A 137 9.13 -0.09 -10.27
N SER A 138 8.08 -0.64 -10.87
CA SER A 138 6.73 -0.09 -10.75
C SER A 138 6.20 -0.15 -9.33
N PHE A 139 6.44 -1.26 -8.62
CA PHE A 139 6.09 -1.41 -7.21
C PHE A 139 6.76 -0.34 -6.33
N ASP A 140 8.05 -0.07 -6.53
CA ASP A 140 8.77 0.94 -5.74
C ASP A 140 8.21 2.34 -5.94
N ILE A 141 7.91 2.72 -7.19
CA ILE A 141 7.24 3.99 -7.48
C ILE A 141 5.86 4.03 -6.80
N TYR A 142 5.08 2.96 -6.89
CA TYR A 142 3.76 2.89 -6.25
C TYR A 142 3.87 3.02 -4.73
N ALA A 143 4.80 2.31 -4.10
CA ALA A 143 4.96 2.32 -2.66
C ALA A 143 5.40 3.70 -2.13
N HIS A 144 6.31 4.39 -2.83
CA HIS A 144 6.66 5.78 -2.52
C HIS A 144 5.50 6.76 -2.76
N THR A 145 4.74 6.56 -3.83
CA THR A 145 3.55 7.35 -4.15
C THR A 145 2.50 7.19 -3.06
N ILE A 146 2.21 5.96 -2.61
CA ILE A 146 1.26 5.65 -1.54
C ILE A 146 1.66 6.35 -0.24
N LYS A 147 2.95 6.32 0.12
CA LYS A 147 3.46 6.93 1.34
C LYS A 147 3.15 8.43 1.45
N ILE A 148 3.14 9.15 0.33
CA ILE A 148 2.85 10.60 0.31
C ILE A 148 1.37 10.93 0.08
N MET A 149 0.54 9.92 -0.16
CA MET A 149 -0.82 10.06 -0.69
C MET A 149 -1.83 10.50 0.37
N ASN A 150 -1.84 11.79 0.71
CA ASN A 150 -2.83 12.36 1.61
C ASN A 150 -4.24 12.50 0.95
N PRO A 151 -5.31 12.76 1.72
CA PRO A 151 -6.67 12.89 1.17
C PRO A 151 -6.81 13.91 0.04
N TYR A 152 -6.04 15.00 0.12
CA TYR A 152 -6.01 16.04 -0.90
C TYR A 152 -5.48 15.51 -2.25
N LEU A 153 -4.32 14.85 -2.25
CA LEU A 153 -3.75 14.26 -3.48
C LEU A 153 -4.65 13.17 -4.07
N GLN A 154 -5.32 12.37 -3.23
CA GLN A 154 -6.28 11.37 -3.70
C GLN A 154 -7.47 12.02 -4.42
N GLN A 155 -7.98 13.13 -3.90
CA GLN A 155 -9.06 13.88 -4.53
C GLN A 155 -8.64 14.48 -5.87
N GLN A 156 -7.44 15.07 -5.94
CA GLN A 156 -6.88 15.63 -7.16
C GLN A 156 -6.68 14.55 -8.23
N LEU A 157 -6.13 13.40 -7.84
CA LEU A 157 -5.95 12.25 -8.72
C LEU A 157 -7.30 11.73 -9.23
N LYS A 158 -8.30 11.61 -8.35
CA LYS A 158 -9.67 11.23 -8.72
C LYS A 158 -10.26 12.19 -9.74
N GLN A 159 -10.07 13.51 -9.58
CA GLN A 159 -10.55 14.49 -10.54
C GLN A 159 -9.93 14.30 -11.93
N CYS A 160 -8.62 14.02 -12.00
CA CYS A 160 -7.91 13.79 -13.27
C CYS A 160 -8.45 12.58 -14.04
N TYR A 161 -8.63 11.46 -13.34
CA TYR A 161 -8.90 10.17 -13.96
C TYR A 161 -10.39 9.89 -14.13
N GLN A 162 -11.24 10.35 -13.20
CA GLN A 162 -12.68 10.11 -13.25
C GLN A 162 -13.42 11.13 -14.13
N PHE A 163 -13.02 12.40 -14.11
CA PHE A 163 -13.73 13.49 -14.79
C PHE A 163 -12.87 14.09 -15.91
N LYS A 164 -12.59 13.26 -16.93
CA LYS A 164 -11.77 13.64 -18.09
C LYS A 164 -12.24 14.97 -18.69
N GLY A 165 -11.39 16.01 -18.59
CA GLY A 165 -11.57 17.29 -19.26
C GLY A 165 -12.44 18.34 -18.56
N MET A 166 -12.87 18.15 -17.30
CA MET A 166 -13.84 19.09 -16.67
C MET A 166 -13.44 19.76 -15.35
N ILE A 167 -12.30 19.45 -14.73
CA ILE A 167 -11.92 20.09 -13.45
C ILE A 167 -10.44 20.47 -13.47
N GLY A 168 -10.16 21.73 -13.14
CA GLY A 168 -8.80 22.20 -12.92
C GLY A 168 -8.18 21.51 -11.72
N VAL A 169 -7.12 20.74 -11.95
CA VAL A 169 -6.27 20.20 -10.89
C VAL A 169 -5.44 21.36 -10.38
N ASP A 170 -5.28 21.44 -9.07
CA ASP A 170 -4.37 22.41 -8.47
C ASP A 170 -2.93 22.20 -8.99
N ALA A 171 -2.27 23.26 -9.43
CA ALA A 171 -0.98 23.16 -10.12
C ALA A 171 0.12 22.52 -9.23
N PRO A 172 0.27 22.86 -7.94
CA PRO A 172 1.13 22.12 -7.01
C PRO A 172 0.82 20.62 -6.94
N ALA A 173 -0.46 20.24 -6.82
CA ALA A 173 -0.84 18.82 -6.81
C ALA A 173 -0.51 18.13 -8.13
N ALA A 174 -0.78 18.79 -9.27
CA ALA A 174 -0.46 18.26 -10.59
C ALA A 174 1.04 18.02 -10.75
N GLN A 175 1.88 18.92 -10.25
CA GLN A 175 3.34 18.76 -10.29
C GLN A 175 3.82 17.60 -9.41
N ILE A 176 3.27 17.45 -8.20
CA ILE A 176 3.58 16.33 -7.31
C ILE A 176 3.22 15.02 -8.00
N LEU A 177 1.99 14.89 -8.51
CA LEU A 177 1.52 13.69 -9.20
C LEU A 177 2.33 13.40 -10.47
N ALA A 178 2.78 14.43 -11.19
CA ALA A 178 3.65 14.28 -12.35
C ALA A 178 5.06 13.78 -12.00
N ASN A 179 5.63 14.19 -10.85
CA ASN A 179 6.93 13.71 -10.40
C ASN A 179 6.95 12.19 -10.14
N TYR A 180 5.79 11.58 -9.84
CA TYR A 180 5.62 10.13 -9.70
C TYR A 180 5.12 9.45 -10.99
N GLY A 181 5.10 10.18 -12.11
CA GLY A 181 4.63 9.68 -13.40
C GLY A 181 3.12 9.44 -13.48
N LEU A 182 2.34 9.89 -12.48
CA LEU A 182 0.89 9.72 -12.48
C LEU A 182 0.19 10.72 -13.40
N LEU A 183 0.80 11.86 -13.69
CA LEU A 183 0.30 12.87 -14.63
C LEU A 183 1.43 13.33 -15.54
N LYS A 184 1.07 13.98 -16.65
CA LYS A 184 1.97 14.73 -17.48
C LYS A 184 1.59 16.19 -17.39
N VAL A 185 2.54 17.01 -16.92
CA VAL A 185 2.39 18.47 -16.87
C VAL A 185 3.22 19.06 -18.01
N GLY A 186 2.62 20.00 -18.74
CA GLY A 186 3.27 20.73 -19.81
C GLY A 186 2.70 22.14 -19.92
N TYR A 187 3.13 22.85 -20.96
CA TYR A 187 2.68 24.21 -21.25
C TYR A 187 2.05 24.23 -22.64
N LYS A 188 0.87 24.84 -22.77
CA LYS A 188 0.34 25.14 -24.09
C LYS A 188 1.05 26.39 -24.61
N LEU A 189 1.67 26.26 -25.79
CA LEU A 189 2.25 27.39 -26.51
C LEU A 189 1.14 28.42 -26.77
N ASN A 190 1.34 29.65 -26.32
CA ASN A 190 0.52 30.76 -26.79
C ASN A 190 1.06 31.30 -28.11
N ARG A 191 0.17 31.74 -28.98
CA ARG A 191 0.54 32.21 -30.33
C ARG A 191 1.23 33.59 -30.34
N SER A 192 1.29 34.29 -29.20
CA SER A 192 1.91 35.62 -29.11
C SER A 192 3.41 35.60 -28.78
N GLY A 193 3.98 34.46 -28.38
CA GLY A 193 5.38 34.38 -27.94
C GLY A 193 5.63 34.98 -26.55
N ASP A 194 4.57 35.38 -25.86
CA ASP A 194 4.62 35.95 -24.51
C ASP A 194 4.69 34.82 -23.47
N THR A 195 5.82 34.64 -22.79
CA THR A 195 5.95 33.55 -21.81
C THR A 195 5.23 33.82 -20.49
N SER A 196 4.66 35.02 -20.29
CA SER A 196 4.05 35.41 -19.01
C SER A 196 2.75 34.67 -18.68
N ASP A 197 1.98 34.24 -19.69
CA ASP A 197 0.70 33.54 -19.55
C ASP A 197 0.63 32.27 -20.43
N MET A 198 1.52 31.30 -20.18
CA MET A 198 1.40 29.96 -20.79
C MET A 198 0.52 29.05 -19.90
N PRO A 199 -0.71 28.70 -20.33
CA PRO A 199 -1.58 27.88 -19.50
C PRO A 199 -1.02 26.45 -19.40
N LEU A 200 -1.10 25.91 -18.18
CA LEU A 200 -0.69 24.55 -17.88
C LEU A 200 -1.56 23.56 -18.68
N SER A 201 -0.93 22.58 -19.33
CA SER A 201 -1.60 21.38 -19.82
C SER A 201 -1.35 20.24 -18.84
N ILE A 202 -2.43 19.58 -18.41
CA ILE A 202 -2.37 18.39 -17.56
C ILE A 202 -3.03 17.25 -18.32
N ASP A 203 -2.26 16.19 -18.57
CA ASP A 203 -2.74 14.97 -19.20
C ASP A 203 -2.53 13.78 -18.26
N THR A 204 -3.42 12.79 -18.33
CA THR A 204 -3.27 11.50 -17.65
C THR A 204 -2.21 10.63 -18.33
N THR A 205 -1.55 9.76 -17.58
CA THR A 205 -0.61 8.78 -18.12
C THR A 205 -1.19 7.36 -18.05
N SER A 206 -0.73 6.44 -18.89
CA SER A 206 -1.11 5.02 -18.79
C SER A 206 -0.67 4.40 -17.45
N PHE A 207 0.52 4.79 -16.97
CA PHE A 207 1.03 4.36 -15.66
C PHE A 207 0.13 4.82 -14.50
N GLY A 208 -0.31 6.07 -14.53
CA GLY A 208 -1.20 6.63 -13.53
C GLY A 208 -2.63 6.09 -13.63
N GLU A 209 -3.11 5.77 -14.83
CA GLU A 209 -4.41 5.09 -15.03
C GLU A 209 -4.40 3.71 -14.36
N MET A 210 -3.32 2.94 -14.52
CA MET A 210 -3.16 1.65 -13.83
C MET A 210 -3.09 1.82 -12.31
N PHE A 211 -2.34 2.81 -11.81
CA PHE A 211 -2.29 3.10 -10.39
C PHE A 211 -3.67 3.50 -9.85
N TYR A 212 -4.36 4.41 -10.52
CA TYR A 212 -5.66 4.89 -10.07
C TYR A 212 -6.71 3.77 -10.07
N SER A 213 -6.89 3.09 -11.19
CA SER A 213 -7.90 2.04 -11.33
C SER A 213 -7.62 0.83 -10.42
N ARG A 214 -6.36 0.38 -10.33
CA ARG A 214 -6.04 -0.87 -9.65
C ARG A 214 -5.57 -0.71 -8.21
N ILE A 215 -4.94 0.41 -7.86
CA ILE A 215 -4.41 0.66 -6.51
C ILE A 215 -5.34 1.55 -5.69
N VAL A 216 -5.78 2.68 -6.25
CA VAL A 216 -6.61 3.66 -5.52
C VAL A 216 -8.06 3.21 -5.40
N ILE A 217 -8.69 2.85 -6.53
CA ILE A 217 -10.06 2.31 -6.53
C ILE A 217 -10.02 0.87 -6.01
N GLY A 218 -9.14 0.05 -6.60
CA GLY A 218 -9.02 -1.36 -6.26
C GLY A 218 -10.01 -2.24 -7.02
N SER A 219 -9.88 -3.55 -6.82
CA SER A 219 -10.78 -4.57 -7.34
C SER A 219 -11.13 -5.56 -6.21
N ASP A 220 -12.31 -6.15 -6.30
CA ASP A 220 -12.72 -7.21 -5.37
C ASP A 220 -11.98 -8.53 -5.63
N THR A 221 -11.41 -8.68 -6.83
CA THR A 221 -10.63 -9.85 -7.27
C THR A 221 -9.45 -9.44 -8.16
N TYR A 222 -8.40 -10.26 -8.19
CA TYR A 222 -7.24 -10.08 -9.07
C TYR A 222 -7.19 -11.14 -10.18
#